data_AF-I3T2B1-F1
#
_entry.id   AF-I3T2B1-F1
#
_cell.length_a   1.000
_cell.length_b   1.000
_cell.length_c   1.000
_cell.angle_alpha   90.00
_cell.angle_beta   90.00
_cell.angle_gamma   90.00
#
_symmetry.space_group_name_H-M   'P 1'
#
loop_
_entity.id
_entity.type
_entity.pdbx_description
1 polymer ?
#
loop_
_entity_poly.entity_id
_entity_poly.type
_entity_poly.pdbx_seq_one_letter_code
_entity_poly.pdbx_strand_id
1 'polypeptide(L)'
;MAPDQCVPEVAHFIIRQHFEAPSMWAIFPLQDLLALKEGYTKRPAAEETINDPTNPKHYWRYRVHVTLESLLKDNELKTSIKNLVRWSGRSFPHEDSQVEASPVSASSVAEAVSDKKIAGAADKIRLPSESNGVQPRDRVAVR
;
A
#
# COMPACT_ATOMS: atom_id res chain seq x y z
N MET A 1 7.35 12.34 13.79
CA MET A 1 6.37 13.43 13.54
C MET A 1 5.48 12.95 12.40
N ALA A 2 4.17 13.22 12.46
CA ALA A 2 3.25 12.84 11.38
C ALA A 2 3.47 13.74 10.15
N PRO A 3 3.22 13.25 8.93
CA PRO A 3 3.33 14.06 7.72
C PRO A 3 2.24 15.14 7.66
N ASP A 4 2.54 16.26 7.01
CA ASP A 4 1.62 17.41 6.89
C ASP A 4 0.43 17.13 5.95
N GLN A 5 0.57 16.14 5.06
CA GLN A 5 -0.47 15.74 4.10
C GLN A 5 -0.66 14.23 4.10
N CYS A 6 -1.92 13.81 3.99
CA CYS A 6 -2.29 12.42 3.75
C CYS A 6 -2.27 12.15 2.24
N VAL A 7 -1.09 11.89 1.69
CA VAL A 7 -0.93 11.43 0.30
C VAL A 7 -1.35 9.95 0.18
N PRO A 8 -1.65 9.44 -1.03
CA PRO A 8 -2.14 8.08 -1.21
C PRO A 8 -1.26 6.99 -0.58
N GLU A 9 0.05 7.18 -0.53
CA GLU A 9 0.99 6.26 0.11
C GLU A 9 0.79 6.19 1.63
N VAL A 10 0.53 7.34 2.26
CA VAL A 10 0.24 7.44 3.70
C VAL A 10 -1.13 6.81 4.00
N ALA A 11 -2.15 7.11 3.19
CA ALA A 11 -3.46 6.49 3.31
C ALA A 11 -3.37 4.96 3.15
N HIS A 12 -2.62 4.49 2.16
CA HIS A 12 -2.38 3.06 1.94
C HIS A 12 -1.70 2.40 3.13
N PHE A 13 -0.67 3.03 3.71
CA PHE A 13 0.00 2.51 4.89
C PHE A 13 -0.98 2.34 6.08
N ILE A 14 -1.78 3.36 6.37
CA ILE A 14 -2.76 3.33 7.46
C ILE A 14 -3.82 2.25 7.20
N ILE A 15 -4.41 2.23 6.01
CA ILE A 15 -5.46 1.25 5.64
C ILE A 15 -4.91 -0.17 5.71
N ARG A 16 -3.69 -0.40 5.20
CA ARG A 16 -3.01 -1.69 5.28
C ARG A 16 -2.86 -2.17 6.72
N GLN A 17 -2.43 -1.30 7.65
CA GLN A 17 -2.36 -1.67 9.07
C GLN A 17 -3.71 -2.15 9.62
N HIS A 18 -4.82 -1.53 9.21
CA HIS A 18 -6.16 -1.93 9.64
C HIS A 18 -6.61 -3.25 9.00
N PHE A 19 -6.24 -3.50 7.74
CA PHE A 19 -6.45 -4.80 7.09
C PHE A 19 -5.67 -5.91 7.81
N GLU A 20 -4.42 -5.67 8.20
CA GLU A 20 -3.54 -6.66 8.85
C GLU A 20 -3.80 -6.80 10.37
N ALA A 21 -4.65 -5.95 10.97
CA ALA A 21 -4.98 -6.02 12.39
C ALA A 21 -5.66 -7.35 12.78
N PRO A 22 -5.53 -7.84 14.02
CA PRO A 22 -6.14 -9.11 14.47
C PRO A 22 -7.65 -9.02 14.74
N SER A 23 -8.33 -7.93 14.36
CA SER A 23 -9.78 -7.78 14.55
C SER A 23 -10.56 -8.70 13.61
N MET A 24 -11.73 -9.18 14.03
CA MET A 24 -12.61 -9.94 13.14
C MET A 24 -13.06 -9.10 11.95
N TRP A 25 -13.43 -7.84 12.20
CA TRP A 25 -13.93 -6.91 11.18
C TRP A 25 -13.07 -5.64 11.11
N ALA A 26 -12.94 -5.11 9.90
CA ALA A 26 -12.40 -3.78 9.61
C ALA A 26 -13.44 -3.01 8.80
N ILE A 27 -13.81 -1.82 9.26
CA ILE A 27 -14.81 -0.97 8.61
C ILE A 27 -14.09 0.30 8.19
N PHE A 28 -14.23 0.65 6.91
CA PHE A 28 -13.62 1.83 6.34
C PHE A 28 -14.70 2.80 5.85
N PRO A 29 -14.63 4.09 6.21
CA PRO A 29 -15.30 5.14 5.46
C PRO A 29 -14.94 5.05 3.98
N LEU A 30 -15.90 5.35 3.11
CA LEU A 30 -15.63 5.34 1.67
C LEU A 30 -14.54 6.35 1.30
N GLN A 31 -14.47 7.50 1.98
CA GLN A 31 -13.46 8.53 1.77
C GLN A 31 -12.04 7.99 1.93
N ASP A 32 -11.79 7.18 2.95
CA ASP A 32 -10.46 6.59 3.20
C ASP A 32 -10.07 5.65 2.07
N LEU A 33 -11.01 4.85 1.56
CA LEU A 33 -10.77 3.99 0.41
C LEU A 33 -10.49 4.80 -0.86
N LEU A 34 -11.20 5.93 -1.07
CA LEU A 34 -10.93 6.83 -2.21
C LEU A 34 -9.56 7.49 -2.10
N ALA A 35 -9.06 7.74 -0.89
CA ALA A 35 -7.74 8.33 -0.66
C ALA A 35 -6.58 7.45 -1.13
N LEU A 36 -6.83 6.16 -1.44
CA LEU A 36 -5.85 5.28 -2.08
C LEU A 36 -5.45 5.72 -3.51
N LYS A 37 -6.15 6.70 -4.08
CA LYS A 37 -5.91 7.20 -5.44
C LYS A 37 -5.96 8.72 -5.49
N GLU A 38 -4.88 9.34 -5.96
CA GLU A 38 -4.73 10.79 -6.07
C GLU A 38 -5.86 11.46 -6.89
N GLY A 39 -6.36 10.75 -7.92
CA GLY A 39 -7.47 11.23 -8.74
C GLY A 39 -8.76 11.56 -7.97
N TYR A 40 -8.93 10.98 -6.78
CA TYR A 40 -10.08 11.17 -5.89
C TYR A 40 -9.78 12.01 -4.65
N THR A 41 -8.54 12.49 -4.46
CA THR A 41 -8.14 13.31 -3.30
C THR A 41 -8.18 14.81 -3.61
N LYS A 42 -9.00 15.22 -4.59
CA LYS A 42 -9.03 16.61 -5.08
C LYS A 42 -9.81 17.56 -4.17
N ARG A 43 -10.65 17.02 -3.28
CA ARG A 43 -11.46 17.83 -2.37
C ARG A 43 -10.73 18.08 -1.05
N PRO A 44 -10.91 19.26 -0.43
CA PRO A 44 -10.40 19.52 0.91
C PRO A 44 -11.03 18.56 1.93
N ALA A 45 -10.23 18.03 2.87
CA ALA A 45 -10.69 17.11 3.90
C ALA A 45 -11.87 17.66 4.73
N ALA A 46 -11.87 18.98 5.00
CA ALA A 46 -12.95 19.64 5.73
C ALA A 46 -14.31 19.55 5.02
N GLU A 47 -14.35 19.45 3.69
CA GLU A 47 -15.57 19.27 2.93
C GLU A 47 -16.07 17.81 2.90
N GLU A 48 -15.18 16.86 3.22
CA GLU A 48 -15.49 15.43 3.27
C GLU A 48 -15.94 14.96 4.67
N THR A 49 -15.76 15.81 5.67
CA THR A 49 -16.28 15.63 7.03
C THR A 49 -17.81 15.54 7.01
N ILE A 50 -18.31 14.36 7.34
CA ILE A 50 -19.76 14.08 7.38
C ILE A 50 -20.44 14.75 8.58
N ASN A 51 -19.71 14.87 9.70
CA ASN A 51 -20.23 15.39 10.96
C ASN A 51 -19.17 16.18 11.72
N ASP A 52 -19.60 17.28 12.32
CA ASP A 52 -18.85 17.97 13.36
C ASP A 52 -19.63 17.91 14.69
N PRO A 53 -19.20 17.09 15.66
CA PRO A 53 -19.91 16.93 16.94
C PRO A 53 -19.87 18.21 17.79
N THR A 54 -18.98 19.17 17.51
CA THR A 54 -18.92 20.45 18.24
C THR A 54 -20.02 21.42 17.80
N ASN A 55 -20.63 21.16 16.64
CA ASN A 55 -21.73 21.93 16.11
C ASN A 55 -23.04 21.14 16.24
N PRO A 56 -23.87 21.39 17.27
CA PRO A 56 -25.13 20.65 17.45
C PRO A 56 -26.16 20.93 16.34
N LYS A 57 -25.95 21.96 15.52
CA LYS A 57 -26.76 22.28 14.34
C LYS A 57 -26.07 21.85 13.04
N HIS A 58 -25.07 20.97 13.11
CA HIS A 58 -24.38 20.48 11.94
C HIS A 58 -25.36 19.81 10.98
N TYR A 59 -25.24 20.15 9.70
CA TYR A 59 -26.14 19.65 8.67
C TYR A 59 -25.45 18.60 7.81
N TRP A 60 -25.98 17.38 7.89
CA TRP A 60 -25.48 16.16 7.25
C TRP A 60 -25.64 16.18 5.73
N ARG A 61 -24.72 16.85 5.03
CA ARG A 61 -24.83 17.08 3.58
C ARG A 61 -23.71 16.49 2.75
N TYR A 62 -22.80 15.72 3.34
CA TYR A 62 -21.73 15.12 2.56
C TYR A 62 -22.30 14.29 1.41
N ARG A 63 -21.74 14.52 0.21
CA ARG A 63 -22.03 13.78 -1.02
C ARG A 63 -20.71 13.43 -1.66
N VAL A 64 -20.56 12.14 -1.96
CA VAL A 64 -19.40 11.61 -2.68
C VAL A 64 -19.33 12.28 -4.05
N HIS A 65 -18.15 12.80 -4.39
CA HIS A 65 -17.93 13.57 -5.61
C HIS A 65 -17.64 12.70 -6.85
N VAL A 66 -17.56 11.38 -6.66
CA VAL A 66 -17.30 10.39 -7.71
C VAL A 66 -18.58 9.60 -7.97
N THR A 67 -18.92 9.40 -9.24
CA THR A 67 -20.11 8.61 -9.61
C THR A 67 -19.85 7.12 -9.46
N LEU A 68 -20.91 6.34 -9.21
CA LEU A 68 -20.80 4.90 -9.07
C LEU A 68 -20.27 4.24 -10.36
N GLU A 69 -20.68 4.71 -11.53
CA GLU A 69 -20.22 4.19 -12.83
C GLU A 69 -18.72 4.39 -13.01
N SER A 70 -18.19 5.51 -12.50
CA SER A 70 -16.75 5.79 -12.53
C SER A 70 -15.99 4.82 -11.61
N LEU A 71 -16.50 4.59 -10.39
CA LEU A 71 -15.92 3.63 -9.45
C LEU A 71 -15.95 2.19 -9.98
N LEU A 72 -17.05 1.79 -10.64
CA LEU A 72 -17.17 0.46 -11.25
C LEU A 72 -16.16 0.25 -12.39
N LYS A 73 -15.80 1.31 -13.12
CA LYS A 73 -14.81 1.26 -14.21
C LYS A 73 -13.37 1.37 -13.72
N ASP A 74 -13.13 1.84 -12.50
CA ASP A 74 -11.78 2.05 -11.95
C ASP A 74 -11.12 0.73 -11.51
N ASN A 75 -10.41 0.09 -12.43
CA ASN A 75 -9.71 -1.17 -12.15
C ASN A 75 -8.51 -1.00 -11.21
N GLU A 76 -7.90 0.18 -11.14
CA GLU A 76 -6.75 0.46 -10.29
C GLU A 76 -7.17 0.45 -8.82
N LEU A 77 -8.19 1.25 -8.48
CA LEU A 77 -8.73 1.30 -7.12
C LEU A 77 -9.25 -0.07 -6.68
N LYS A 78 -10.05 -0.74 -7.54
CA LYS A 78 -10.58 -2.08 -7.25
C LYS A 78 -9.47 -3.09 -7.00
N THR A 79 -8.39 -3.05 -7.79
CA THR A 79 -7.27 -3.99 -7.65
C THR A 79 -6.49 -3.72 -6.37
N SER A 80 -6.24 -2.45 -6.03
CA SER A 80 -5.60 -2.06 -4.77
C SER A 80 -6.35 -2.62 -3.55
N ILE A 81 -7.67 -2.41 -3.49
CA ILE A 81 -8.52 -2.93 -2.41
C ILE A 81 -8.55 -4.47 -2.40
N LYS A 82 -8.69 -5.12 -3.56
CA LYS A 82 -8.65 -6.59 -3.65
C LYS A 82 -7.33 -7.17 -3.14
N ASN A 83 -6.21 -6.51 -3.43
CA ASN A 83 -4.90 -6.95 -2.96
C ASN A 83 -4.76 -6.79 -1.45
N LEU A 84 -5.23 -5.68 -0.88
CA LEU A 84 -5.29 -5.49 0.58
C LEU A 84 -6.07 -6.61 1.27
N VAL A 85 -7.25 -6.95 0.74
CA VAL A 85 -8.10 -8.05 1.26
C VAL A 85 -7.39 -9.40 1.19
N ARG A 86 -6.76 -9.70 0.04
CA ARG A 86 -6.07 -11.00 -0.16
C ARG A 86 -4.84 -11.14 0.72
N TRP A 87 -3.98 -10.12 0.75
CA TRP A 87 -2.71 -10.18 1.48
C TRP A 87 -2.89 -10.15 2.99
N SER A 88 -3.99 -9.58 3.47
CA SER A 88 -4.35 -9.67 4.88
C SER A 88 -5.06 -10.97 5.27
N GLY A 89 -5.20 -11.94 4.36
CA GLY A 89 -5.89 -13.21 4.63
C GLY A 89 -7.41 -13.06 4.86
N ARG A 90 -8.01 -11.97 4.40
CA ARG A 90 -9.45 -11.66 4.58
C ARG A 90 -10.30 -11.95 3.35
N SER A 91 -9.71 -12.53 2.30
CA SER A 91 -10.46 -13.00 1.14
C SER A 91 -11.27 -14.25 1.49
N PHE A 92 -12.43 -14.40 0.85
CA PHE A 92 -13.15 -15.67 0.88
C PHE A 92 -12.22 -16.79 0.38
N PRO A 93 -12.18 -17.96 1.06
CA PRO A 93 -11.43 -19.11 0.57
C PRO A 93 -11.89 -19.43 -0.85
N HIS A 94 -10.95 -19.50 -1.79
CA HIS A 94 -11.30 -20.01 -3.10
C HIS A 94 -11.48 -21.52 -2.97
N GLU A 95 -12.61 -22.07 -3.43
CA GLU A 95 -12.84 -23.51 -3.57
C GLU A 95 -11.99 -24.09 -4.72
N ASP A 96 -10.70 -23.75 -4.78
CA ASP A 96 -9.72 -24.39 -5.66
C ASP A 96 -8.77 -25.22 -4.79
N SER A 97 -9.33 -26.29 -4.24
CA SER A 97 -8.58 -27.49 -3.90
C SER A 97 -9.40 -28.70 -4.32
N GLN A 98 -9.77 -28.75 -5.60
CA GLN A 98 -9.73 -30.04 -6.27
C GLN A 98 -8.26 -30.46 -6.30
N VAL A 99 -7.87 -31.16 -5.25
CA VAL A 99 -6.74 -32.08 -5.30
C VAL A 99 -7.15 -33.10 -6.35
N GLU A 100 -6.67 -32.91 -7.58
CA GLU A 100 -6.65 -33.92 -8.63
C GLU A 100 -5.84 -35.11 -8.08
N ALA A 101 -6.49 -35.99 -7.34
CA ALA A 101 -5.99 -37.32 -7.04
C ALA A 101 -6.12 -38.16 -8.32
N SER A 102 -5.25 -37.88 -9.29
CA SER A 102 -5.03 -38.78 -10.42
C SER A 102 -4.13 -39.94 -9.95
N PRO A 103 -4.54 -41.21 -10.11
CA PRO A 103 -3.78 -42.36 -9.64
C PRO A 103 -2.71 -42.71 -10.68
N VAL A 104 -1.45 -42.42 -10.37
CA VAL A 104 -0.31 -42.99 -11.10
C VAL A 104 0.55 -43.79 -10.15
N SER A 105 0.25 -45.10 -10.17
CA SER A 105 1.15 -46.24 -10.10
C SER A 105 2.50 -46.02 -9.44
N ALA A 106 2.69 -46.71 -8.31
CA ALA A 106 4.00 -46.95 -7.74
C ALA A 106 4.92 -47.63 -8.76
N SER A 107 6.09 -47.03 -9.02
CA SER A 107 7.34 -47.79 -9.14
C SER A 107 8.58 -46.89 -9.05
N SER A 108 9.43 -47.27 -8.09
CA SER A 108 10.90 -47.27 -8.15
C SER A 108 11.71 -45.96 -8.05
N VAL A 109 12.23 -45.77 -6.84
CA VAL A 109 13.67 -45.59 -6.49
C VAL A 109 14.57 -44.84 -7.46
N ALA A 110 15.14 -43.70 -7.02
CA ALA A 110 16.59 -43.52 -6.83
C ALA A 110 16.96 -42.03 -6.83
N GLU A 111 17.46 -41.63 -5.66
CA GLU A 111 18.22 -40.45 -5.29
C GLU A 111 19.45 -40.22 -6.19
N ALA A 112 19.66 -38.98 -6.63
CA ALA A 112 20.97 -38.48 -7.06
C ALA A 112 21.02 -36.94 -6.90
N VAL A 113 21.48 -36.53 -5.72
CA VAL A 113 22.01 -35.20 -5.42
C VAL A 113 23.27 -34.97 -6.26
N SER A 114 23.41 -33.80 -6.88
CA SER A 114 24.68 -33.35 -7.48
C SER A 114 24.99 -31.92 -7.06
N ASP A 115 25.79 -31.84 -6.00
CA ASP A 115 26.55 -30.65 -5.59
C ASP A 115 27.77 -30.44 -6.48
N LYS A 116 28.02 -29.18 -6.88
CA LYS A 116 29.32 -28.52 -7.16
C LYS A 116 29.05 -27.18 -7.89
N LYS A 117 29.65 -26.03 -7.58
CA LYS A 117 30.76 -25.68 -6.67
C LYS A 117 30.84 -24.14 -6.62
N ILE A 118 31.14 -23.60 -5.45
CA ILE A 118 31.58 -22.20 -5.22
C ILE A 118 33.08 -22.09 -5.55
N ALA A 119 33.48 -21.02 -6.24
CA ALA A 119 34.79 -20.35 -6.19
C ALA A 119 34.57 -18.92 -6.74
N GLY A 120 34.94 -17.80 -6.12
CA GLY A 120 36.03 -17.53 -5.19
C GLY A 120 37.15 -16.77 -5.91
N ALA A 121 37.22 -15.44 -5.75
CA ALA A 121 38.38 -14.52 -5.88
C ALA A 121 37.86 -13.12 -6.29
N ALA A 122 37.86 -12.07 -5.45
CA ALA A 122 38.97 -11.33 -4.84
C ALA A 122 39.18 -9.98 -5.55
N ASP A 123 39.11 -8.93 -4.73
CA ASP A 123 39.83 -7.65 -4.80
C ASP A 123 39.55 -6.66 -5.95
N LYS A 124 38.95 -5.50 -5.61
CA LYS A 124 39.76 -4.31 -5.25
C LYS A 124 38.91 -3.16 -4.71
N ILE A 125 39.23 -2.78 -3.47
CA ILE A 125 38.97 -1.48 -2.87
C ILE A 125 39.71 -0.40 -3.68
N ARG A 126 39.04 0.72 -4.03
CA ARG A 126 39.70 1.99 -4.37
C ARG A 126 38.81 3.21 -4.12
N LEU A 127 38.96 3.79 -2.93
CA LEU A 127 38.98 5.25 -2.68
C LEU A 127 40.46 5.57 -2.36
N PRO A 128 41.00 6.79 -2.54
CA PRO A 128 40.36 8.09 -2.30
C PRO A 128 40.76 9.23 -3.27
N SER A 129 40.18 10.42 -3.10
CA SER A 129 40.95 11.66 -3.01
C SER A 129 40.06 12.82 -2.54
N GLU A 130 40.36 13.32 -1.36
CA GLU A 130 39.90 14.62 -0.85
C GLU A 130 40.44 15.77 -1.73
N SER A 131 39.70 16.87 -1.84
CA SER A 131 40.32 18.19 -1.80
C SER A 131 39.36 19.23 -1.23
N ASN A 132 39.92 20.05 -0.33
CA ASN A 132 39.32 21.06 0.51
C ASN A 132 38.75 22.27 -0.25
N GLY A 133 37.72 22.90 0.31
CA GLY A 133 37.30 24.26 -0.08
C GLY A 133 36.15 24.79 0.80
N VAL A 134 36.51 25.55 1.85
CA VAL A 134 35.60 26.18 2.82
C VAL A 134 35.24 27.61 2.38
N GLN A 135 33.93 27.86 2.16
CA GLN A 135 33.10 29.07 2.44
C GLN A 135 33.45 30.43 1.76
N PRO A 136 32.56 31.48 1.68
CA PRO A 136 31.38 31.72 2.52
C PRO A 136 30.09 32.30 1.88
N ARG A 137 29.08 32.34 2.77
CA ARG A 137 27.75 32.96 2.79
C ARG A 137 27.62 34.35 2.17
N ASP A 138 26.44 34.61 1.59
CA ASP A 138 25.83 35.94 1.54
C ASP A 138 24.38 35.95 2.05
N ARG A 139 24.05 37.06 2.72
CA ARG A 139 22.81 37.36 3.45
C ARG A 139 21.91 38.30 2.63
N VAL A 140 20.59 38.03 2.69
CA VAL A 140 19.45 38.97 2.81
C VAL A 140 19.13 39.92 1.64
N ALA A 141 17.86 39.91 1.19
CA ALA A 141 17.07 41.13 1.02
C ALA A 141 15.57 40.86 1.17
N VAL A 142 14.97 41.58 2.12
CA VAL A 142 13.54 41.79 2.33
C VAL A 142 12.97 42.65 1.20
N ARG A 143 11.79 42.31 0.70
CA ARG A 143 10.77 43.26 0.22
C ARG A 143 9.39 42.66 0.41
#